data_AF-A0A143X9H7-F1
#
_entry.id   AF-A0A143X9H7-F1
#
_cell.length_a   1.000
_cell.length_b   1.000
_cell.length_c   1.000
_cell.angle_alpha   90.00
_cell.angle_beta   90.00
_cell.angle_gamma   90.00
#
_symmetry.space_group_name_H-M   'P 1'
#
loop_
_entity.id
_entity.type
_entity.pdbx_description
1 polymer ?
#
loop_
_entity_poly.entity_id
_entity_poly.type
_entity_poly.pdbx_seq_one_letter_code
_entity_poly.pdbx_strand_id
1 'polypeptide(L)'
;MAVEAGSEDFLPNIVHVLVDGFESETLILRLDMQGFGVSGGSACSSHSLEPSHVLCALGVDADRALGALRVSMGRWTSERDVDAFVCALEASLDWSM
;
A
#
# COMPACT_ATOMS: atom_id res chain seq x y z
N MET A 1 5.50 14.01 -1.52
CA MET A 1 4.43 15.02 -1.49
C MET A 1 3.88 15.05 -0.08
N ALA A 2 3.75 16.22 0.55
CA ALA A 2 3.15 16.31 1.87
C ALA A 2 1.62 16.39 1.72
N VAL A 3 0.90 15.65 2.55
CA VAL A 3 -0.56 15.69 2.66
C VAL A 3 -0.87 16.61 3.83
N GLU A 4 -1.43 17.78 3.56
CA GLU A 4 -1.80 18.71 4.65
C GLU A 4 -2.96 18.16 5.46
N ALA A 5 -2.88 18.33 6.78
CA ALA A 5 -3.94 17.90 7.69
C ALA A 5 -5.24 18.67 7.37
N GLY A 6 -6.33 17.93 7.14
CA GLY A 6 -7.64 18.51 6.82
C GLY A 6 -7.87 18.82 5.33
N SER A 7 -6.94 18.47 4.45
CA SER A 7 -7.16 18.62 3.00
C SER A 7 -8.32 17.72 2.51
N GLU A 8 -9.13 18.26 1.60
CA GLU A 8 -10.27 17.60 0.96
C GLU A 8 -9.96 17.07 -0.45
N ASP A 9 -8.72 17.25 -0.91
CA ASP A 9 -8.26 16.84 -2.26
C ASP A 9 -8.18 15.31 -2.44
N PHE A 10 -8.26 14.55 -1.35
CA PHE A 10 -8.14 13.10 -1.32
C PHE A 10 -9.09 12.49 -0.28
N LEU A 11 -9.39 11.20 -0.44
CA LEU A 11 -10.21 10.48 0.52
C LEU A 11 -9.42 10.27 1.83
N PRO A 12 -9.98 10.61 3.00
CA PRO A 12 -9.26 10.62 4.26
C PRO A 12 -8.89 9.22 4.76
N ASN A 13 -9.49 8.17 4.19
CA ASN A 13 -9.38 6.80 4.65
C ASN A 13 -8.50 5.93 3.73
N ILE A 14 -7.89 6.49 2.69
CA ILE A 14 -7.04 5.76 1.75
C ILE A 14 -5.64 6.35 1.75
N VAL A 15 -4.65 5.50 2.00
CA VAL A 15 -3.23 5.81 1.81
C VAL A 15 -2.72 4.92 0.68
N HIS A 16 -2.14 5.54 -0.34
CA HIS A 16 -1.54 4.82 -1.46
C HIS A 16 -0.06 5.17 -1.53
N VAL A 17 0.80 4.16 -1.42
CA VAL A 17 2.26 4.31 -1.39
C VAL A 17 2.91 3.49 -2.50
N LEU A 18 4.11 3.92 -2.90
CA LEU A 18 5.00 3.15 -3.75
C LEU A 18 6.17 2.71 -2.88
N VAL A 19 6.38 1.40 -2.79
CA VAL A 19 7.48 0.80 -2.03
C VAL A 19 8.55 0.37 -3.03
N ASP A 20 9.59 1.18 -3.16
CA ASP A 20 10.68 0.88 -4.09
C ASP A 20 11.41 -0.42 -3.70
N GLY A 21 11.70 -1.25 -4.70
CA GLY A 21 12.42 -2.51 -4.51
C GLY A 21 11.56 -3.68 -4.02
N PHE A 22 10.26 -3.49 -3.81
CA PHE A 22 9.34 -4.57 -3.42
C PHE A 22 8.24 -4.74 -4.46
N GLU A 23 7.79 -5.97 -4.66
CA GLU A 23 6.57 -6.28 -5.39
C GLU A 23 5.37 -6.25 -4.44
N SER A 24 4.25 -5.67 -4.88
CA SER A 24 3.07 -5.53 -4.03
C SER A 24 2.53 -6.87 -3.53
N GLU A 25 2.60 -7.94 -4.33
CA GLU A 25 2.15 -9.27 -3.94
C GLU A 25 2.95 -9.82 -2.74
N THR A 26 4.26 -9.60 -2.73
CA THR A 26 5.14 -9.99 -1.63
C THR A 26 4.74 -9.26 -0.34
N LEU A 27 4.50 -7.95 -0.42
CA LEU A 27 4.10 -7.16 0.74
C LEU A 27 2.72 -7.56 1.25
N ILE A 28 1.76 -7.79 0.35
CA ILE A 28 0.41 -8.26 0.72
C ILE A 28 0.51 -9.57 1.49
N LEU A 29 1.28 -10.54 1.00
CA LEU A 29 1.43 -11.83 1.67
C LEU A 29 2.13 -11.69 3.03
N ARG A 30 3.21 -10.90 3.12
CA ARG A 30 3.93 -10.66 4.38
C ARG A 30 3.02 -10.00 5.43
N LEU A 31 2.21 -9.03 5.02
CA LEU A 31 1.27 -8.33 5.90
C LEU A 31 0.08 -9.23 6.30
N ASP A 32 -0.41 -10.07 5.39
CA ASP A 32 -1.48 -11.04 5.67
C ASP A 32 -1.03 -12.05 6.74
N MET A 33 0.21 -12.54 6.66
CA MET A 33 0.80 -13.41 7.70
C MET A 33 0.90 -12.73 9.07
N GLN A 34 0.91 -11.40 9.11
CA GLN A 34 0.90 -10.60 10.34
C GLN A 34 -0.51 -10.15 10.75
N GLY A 35 -1.54 -10.56 10.00
CA GLY A 35 -2.95 -10.29 10.30
C GLY A 35 -3.51 -9.00 9.66
N PHE A 36 -2.80 -8.40 8.69
CA PHE A 36 -3.22 -7.17 8.03
C PHE A 36 -3.63 -7.40 6.57
N GLY A 37 -4.89 -7.08 6.27
CA GLY A 37 -5.40 -7.06 4.89
C GLY A 37 -5.11 -5.74 4.19
N VAL A 38 -4.42 -5.81 3.05
CA VAL A 38 -4.08 -4.66 2.20
C VAL A 38 -4.32 -5.00 0.73
N SER A 39 -4.28 -4.01 -0.18
CA SER A 39 -4.40 -4.23 -1.62
C SER A 39 -3.17 -3.74 -2.36
N GLY A 40 -2.80 -4.40 -3.45
CA GLY A 40 -1.81 -3.89 -4.41
C GLY A 40 -2.45 -3.02 -5.48
N GLY A 41 -1.69 -2.08 -6.04
CA GLY A 41 -2.01 -1.30 -7.25
C GLY A 41 -3.48 -0.87 -7.42
N SER A 42 -3.98 -0.97 -8.65
CA SER A 42 -5.41 -0.84 -8.93
C SER A 42 -6.14 -2.06 -8.39
N ALA A 43 -6.59 -1.98 -7.13
CA ALA A 43 -7.58 -2.77 -6.36
C ALA A 43 -8.05 -4.18 -6.78
N CYS A 44 -8.05 -4.53 -8.07
CA CYS A 44 -8.51 -5.78 -8.68
C CYS A 44 -7.43 -6.54 -9.49
N SER A 45 -6.16 -6.10 -9.51
CA SER A 45 -5.08 -6.81 -10.21
C SER A 45 -4.60 -8.06 -9.45
N SER A 46 -5.52 -8.93 -9.02
CA SER A 46 -5.18 -10.12 -8.23
C SER A 46 -4.59 -11.28 -9.04
N HIS A 47 -4.40 -11.12 -10.36
CA HIS A 47 -3.98 -12.20 -11.27
C HIS A 47 -3.01 -11.73 -12.38
N SER A 48 -2.52 -10.49 -12.34
CA SER A 48 -1.60 -9.98 -13.36
C SER A 48 -0.43 -9.28 -12.68
N LEU A 49 0.78 -9.77 -12.96
CA LEU A 49 2.06 -9.14 -12.61
C LEU A 49 2.30 -7.82 -13.39
N GLU A 50 1.29 -7.34 -14.12
CA GLU A 50 1.40 -6.12 -14.87
C GLU A 50 1.34 -4.88 -13.96
N PRO A 51 2.21 -3.89 -14.21
CA PRO A 51 2.14 -2.59 -13.56
C PRO A 51 0.73 -1.99 -13.62
N SER A 52 0.32 -1.27 -12.58
CA SER A 52 -0.99 -0.62 -12.58
C SER A 52 -1.12 0.35 -13.74
N HIS A 53 -2.03 0.06 -14.67
CA HIS A 53 -2.32 0.93 -15.82
C HIS A 53 -2.69 2.36 -15.40
N VAL A 54 -3.33 2.54 -14.24
CA VAL A 54 -3.66 3.86 -13.67
C VAL A 54 -2.39 4.61 -13.28
N LEU A 55 -1.47 3.97 -12.56
CA LEU A 55 -0.22 4.59 -12.14
C LEU A 55 0.67 4.92 -13.35
N CYS A 56 0.74 4.02 -14.34
CA CYS A 56 1.43 4.28 -15.59
C CYS A 56 0.84 5.48 -16.35
N ALA A 57 -0.49 5.61 -16.40
CA ALA A 57 -1.16 6.76 -17.02
C ALA A 57 -0.89 8.08 -16.27
N LEU A 58 -0.61 8.02 -14.97
CA LEU A 58 -0.17 9.17 -14.16
C LEU A 58 1.34 9.48 -14.33
N GLY A 59 2.06 8.72 -15.16
CA GLY A 59 3.48 8.91 -15.42
C GLY A 59 4.39 8.24 -14.38
N VAL A 60 3.86 7.34 -13.55
CA VAL A 60 4.69 6.48 -12.69
C VAL A 60 5.35 5.42 -13.57
N ASP A 61 6.66 5.27 -13.39
CA ASP A 61 7.43 4.23 -14.08
C ASP A 61 6.90 2.82 -13.75
N ALA A 62 6.97 1.92 -14.74
CA ALA A 62 6.45 0.56 -14.64
C ALA A 62 7.04 -0.22 -13.46
N ASP A 63 8.36 -0.13 -13.24
CA ASP A 63 9.04 -0.87 -12.18
C ASP A 63 8.60 -0.36 -10.80
N ARG A 64 8.42 0.97 -10.67
CA ARG A 64 7.94 1.59 -9.43
C ARG A 64 6.48 1.25 -9.15
N ALA A 65 5.66 1.13 -10.20
CA ALA A 65 4.26 0.77 -10.07
C ALA A 65 4.03 -0.66 -9.58
N LEU A 66 5.03 -1.56 -9.68
CA LEU A 66 4.98 -2.90 -9.10
C LEU A 66 4.96 -2.88 -7.57
N GLY A 67 5.58 -1.88 -6.95
CA GLY A 67 5.60 -1.69 -5.50
C GLY A 67 4.39 -0.93 -4.93
N ALA A 68 3.32 -0.80 -5.71
CA ALA A 68 2.15 -0.04 -5.31
C ALA A 68 1.35 -0.77 -4.22
N LEU A 69 1.20 -0.13 -3.05
CA LEU A 69 0.40 -0.64 -1.93
C LEU A 69 -0.67 0.38 -1.56
N ARG A 70 -1.91 -0.10 -1.42
CA ARG A 70 -3.06 0.68 -0.97
C ARG A 70 -3.56 0.14 0.37
N VAL A 71 -3.55 1.03 1.35
CA VAL A 71 -4.08 0.81 2.69
C VAL A 71 -5.39 1.57 2.82
N SER A 72 -6.46 0.86 3.17
CA SER A 72 -7.79 1.42 3.35
C SER A 72 -8.25 1.23 4.78
N MET A 73 -8.66 2.31 5.42
CA MET A 73 -9.18 2.31 6.79
C MET A 73 -10.70 2.48 6.76
N GLY A 74 -11.37 1.98 7.80
CA GLY A 74 -12.82 2.06 7.93
C GLY A 74 -13.25 2.57 9.30
N ARG A 75 -14.56 2.71 9.51
CA ARG A 75 -15.14 3.20 10.78
C ARG A 75 -14.75 2.40 12.03
N TRP A 76 -14.21 1.20 11.85
CA TRP A 76 -13.80 0.30 12.93
C TRP A 76 -12.28 0.26 13.12
N THR A 77 -11.51 0.93 12.26
CA THR A 77 -10.06 1.05 12.43
C THR A 77 -9.79 2.02 13.57
N SER A 78 -9.09 1.54 14.59
CA SER A 78 -8.62 2.35 15.72
C SER A 78 -7.20 2.85 15.49
N GLU A 79 -6.79 3.88 16.22
CA GLU A 79 -5.42 4.39 16.22
C GLU A 79 -4.40 3.28 16.56
N ARG A 80 -4.75 2.40 17.51
CA ARG A 80 -3.94 1.24 17.86
C ARG A 80 -3.75 0.26 16.69
N ASP A 81 -4.77 0.10 15.84
CA ASP A 81 -4.65 -0.76 14.66
C ASP A 81 -3.71 -0.13 13.62
N VAL A 82 -3.70 1.20 13.52
CA VAL A 82 -2.75 1.96 12.68
C VAL A 82 -1.34 1.82 13.21
N ASP A 83 -1.11 2.00 14.52
CA ASP A 83 0.20 1.82 15.14
C ASP A 83 0.73 0.40 14.93
N ALA A 84 -0.12 -0.61 15.13
CA ALA A 84 0.24 -2.00 14.90
C ALA A 84 0.55 -2.28 13.43
N PHE A 85 -0.19 -1.67 12.50
CA PHE A 85 0.08 -1.77 11.06
C PHE A 85 1.43 -1.14 10.69
N VAL A 86 1.79 0.01 11.27
CA VAL A 86 3.09 0.65 11.03
C VAL A 86 4.24 -0.26 11.47
N CYS A 87 4.17 -0.84 12.67
CA CYS A 87 5.15 -1.82 13.14
C CYS A 87 5.25 -3.05 12.21
N ALA A 88 4.11 -3.54 11.74
CA ALA A 88 4.05 -4.69 10.83
C ALA A 88 4.64 -4.36 9.44
N LEU A 89 4.40 -3.15 8.95
CA LEU A 89 4.96 -2.65 7.71
C LEU A 89 6.48 -2.53 7.81
N GLU A 90 7.00 -1.93 8.88
CA GLU A 90 8.45 -1.83 9.12
C GLU A 90 9.13 -3.20 9.13
N ALA A 91 8.55 -4.18 9.83
CA ALA A 91 9.05 -5.56 9.84
C ALA A 91 8.97 -6.21 8.45
N SER A 92 7.94 -5.91 7.67
CA SER A 92 7.77 -6.45 6.31
C SER A 92 8.75 -5.89 5.29
N LEU A 93 9.30 -4.71 5.55
CA LEU A 93 10.29 -4.03 4.71
C LEU A 93 11.74 -4.45 5.00
N ASP A 94 11.98 -5.19 6.09
CA ASP A 94 13.30 -5.76 6.36
C ASP A 94 13.60 -6.91 5.37
N TRP A 95 14.68 -6.76 4.61
CA TRP A 95 15.20 -7.78 3.69
C TRP A 95 15.98 -8.90 4.40
N SER A 96 16.22 -8.75 5.70
CA SER A 96 17.02 -9.67 6.51
C SER A 96 16.24 -10.89 7.02
N MET A 97 14.96 -11.02 6.65
CA MET A 97 14.11 -12.20 6.87
C MET A 97 14.10 -13.15 5.68
#